data_AF-A0A1T4VW21-F1
#
_entry.id   AF-A0A1T4VW21-F1
#
_cell.length_a   1.000
_cell.length_b   1.000
_cell.length_c   1.000
_cell.angle_alpha   90.00
_cell.angle_beta   90.00
_cell.angle_gamma   90.00
#
_symmetry.space_group_name_H-M   'P 1'
#
loop_
_entity.id
_entity.type
_entity.pdbx_description
1 polymer ?
#
loop_
_entity_poly.entity_id
_entity_poly.type
_entity_poly.pdbx_seq_one_letter_code
_entity_poly.pdbx_strand_id
1 'polypeptide(L)'
;MFKNKERIPMVFAAVFVMGFFVSIIVMCNLGTDPCTFMNRSICSRIGMSFGNWQLLLNCILFIIVYRKAKDLIGFGTIFNMVLIGYYVDFFMYVWNKIIPKAAWTNPVSRWIIYIVALFCFIVSAAVYINSDTGVAPYDAMPIIIANAIEEKTGNSHKVGVRMCWDACAILMGILFGSIPVIGVILMTIFLGPVIGMVGKIMGNEG
;
A
#
# COMPACT_ATOMS: atom_id res chain seq x y z
N MET A 1 -11.69 20.66 -8.51
CA MET A 1 -11.12 19.88 -9.63
C MET A 1 -9.61 20.02 -9.57
N PHE A 2 -8.95 19.01 -8.98
CA PHE A 2 -7.50 18.87 -8.75
C PHE A 2 -6.86 19.85 -7.74
N LYS A 3 -6.90 19.46 -6.46
CA LYS A 3 -6.19 20.11 -5.35
C LYS A 3 -4.67 19.94 -5.55
N ASN A 4 -3.91 21.03 -5.43
CA ASN A 4 -2.43 21.07 -5.35
C ASN A 4 -1.62 20.35 -6.46
N LYS A 5 -1.65 20.89 -7.69
CA LYS A 5 -0.78 20.44 -8.80
C LYS A 5 0.72 20.47 -8.47
N GLU A 6 1.14 21.37 -7.58
CA GLU A 6 2.54 21.53 -7.15
C GLU A 6 3.09 20.30 -6.40
N ARG A 7 2.21 19.45 -5.84
CA ARG A 7 2.60 18.23 -5.11
C ARG A 7 2.61 16.98 -6.00
N ILE A 8 2.24 17.08 -7.28
CA ILE A 8 2.26 15.95 -8.23
C ILE A 8 3.67 15.34 -8.39
N PRO A 9 4.76 16.12 -8.53
CA PRO A 9 6.10 15.56 -8.62
C PRO A 9 6.51 14.78 -7.36
N MET A 10 6.13 15.29 -6.19
CA MET A 10 6.36 14.62 -4.91
C MET A 10 5.64 13.27 -4.84
N VAL A 11 4.40 13.21 -5.34
CA VAL A 11 3.60 11.97 -5.37
C VAL A 11 4.19 10.97 -6.34
N PHE A 12 4.59 11.43 -7.53
CA PHE A 12 5.25 10.55 -8.50
C PHE A 12 6.54 9.96 -7.92
N ALA A 13 7.36 10.78 -7.26
CA ALA A 13 8.54 10.32 -6.55
C ALA A 13 8.19 9.35 -5.41
N ALA A 14 7.17 9.65 -4.60
CA ALA A 14 6.73 8.77 -3.52
C ALA A 14 6.26 7.40 -4.05
N VAL A 15 5.47 7.37 -5.13
CA VAL A 15 4.99 6.13 -5.77
C VAL A 15 6.14 5.31 -6.35
N PHE A 16 7.11 5.96 -6.98
CA PHE A 16 8.33 5.31 -7.47
C PHE A 16 9.14 4.68 -6.32
N VAL A 17 9.36 5.45 -5.26
CA VAL A 17 10.10 4.99 -4.06
C VAL A 17 9.34 3.88 -3.34
N MET A 18 8.01 3.96 -3.24
CA MET A 18 7.17 2.88 -2.73
C MET A 18 7.35 1.60 -3.55
N GLY A 19 7.22 1.67 -4.89
CA GLY A 19 7.39 0.50 -5.75
C GLY A 19 8.78 -0.14 -5.63
N PHE A 20 9.82 0.69 -5.52
CA PHE A 20 11.20 0.25 -5.27
C PHE A 20 11.30 -0.53 -3.95
N PHE A 21 10.85 0.03 -2.83
CA PHE A 21 10.98 -0.63 -1.53
C PHE A 21 10.04 -1.83 -1.37
N VAL A 22 8.82 -1.77 -1.90
CA VAL A 22 7.91 -2.93 -1.93
C VAL A 22 8.55 -4.09 -2.68
N SER A 23 9.21 -3.84 -3.82
CA SER A 23 9.90 -4.91 -4.56
C SER A 23 10.99 -5.60 -3.72
N ILE A 24 11.74 -4.86 -2.89
CA ILE A 24 12.76 -5.40 -2.00
C ILE A 24 12.12 -6.21 -0.86
N ILE A 25 11.11 -5.65 -0.20
CA ILE A 25 10.33 -6.31 0.87
C ILE A 25 9.78 -7.66 0.36
N VAL A 26 9.25 -7.64 -0.86
CA VAL A 26 8.75 -8.80 -1.59
C VAL A 26 9.85 -9.84 -1.82
N MET A 27 11.05 -9.43 -2.23
CA MET A 27 12.18 -10.33 -2.49
C MET A 27 12.76 -10.92 -1.20
N CYS A 28 12.71 -10.18 -0.09
CA CYS A 28 13.13 -10.67 1.23
C CYS A 28 12.21 -11.78 1.78
N ASN A 29 10.96 -11.87 1.31
CA ASN A 29 9.97 -12.88 1.74
C ASN A 29 9.82 -12.97 3.28
N LEU A 30 9.89 -11.83 3.97
CA LEU A 30 9.78 -11.70 5.43
C LEU A 30 8.43 -11.14 5.89
N GLY A 31 7.55 -10.82 4.93
CA GLY A 31 6.25 -10.23 5.12
C GLY A 31 6.09 -9.00 4.23
N THR A 32 4.86 -8.65 3.89
CA THR A 32 4.55 -7.45 3.09
C THR A 32 3.39 -6.72 3.76
N ASP A 33 3.03 -5.54 3.27
CA ASP A 33 1.78 -4.91 3.69
C ASP A 33 0.56 -5.79 3.32
N PRO A 34 -0.58 -5.61 4.00
CA PRO A 34 -1.81 -6.38 3.79
C PRO A 34 -2.30 -6.42 2.34
N CYS A 35 -2.22 -5.29 1.64
CA CYS A 35 -2.66 -5.18 0.24
C CYS A 35 -1.76 -6.02 -0.67
N THR A 36 -0.44 -5.85 -0.55
CA THR A 36 0.53 -6.65 -1.31
C THR A 36 0.42 -8.13 -0.96
N PHE A 37 0.21 -8.48 0.32
CA PHE A 37 0.03 -9.87 0.75
C PHE A 37 -1.18 -10.49 0.05
N MET A 38 -2.35 -9.86 0.16
CA MET A 38 -3.58 -10.30 -0.52
C MET A 38 -3.38 -10.45 -2.02
N ASN A 39 -2.85 -9.42 -2.68
CA ASN A 39 -2.66 -9.42 -4.13
C ASN A 39 -1.69 -10.53 -4.56
N ARG A 40 -0.59 -10.75 -3.84
CA ARG A 40 0.36 -11.83 -4.13
C ARG A 40 -0.25 -13.22 -3.92
N SER A 41 -1.01 -13.41 -2.85
CA SER A 41 -1.71 -14.67 -2.59
C SER A 41 -2.66 -15.01 -3.73
N ILE A 42 -3.44 -14.02 -4.19
CA ILE A 42 -4.37 -14.23 -5.31
C ILE A 42 -3.60 -14.49 -6.60
N CYS A 43 -2.59 -13.67 -6.93
CA CYS A 43 -1.73 -13.83 -8.11
C CYS A 43 -1.10 -15.23 -8.18
N SER A 44 -0.65 -15.77 -7.04
CA SER A 44 -0.05 -17.10 -6.96
C SER A 44 -1.02 -18.23 -7.37
N ARG A 45 -2.33 -18.00 -7.23
CA ARG A 45 -3.38 -18.96 -7.62
C ARG A 45 -3.89 -18.75 -9.04
N ILE A 46 -4.04 -17.50 -9.46
CA ILE A 46 -4.60 -17.16 -10.78
C ILE A 46 -3.55 -17.11 -11.90
N GLY A 47 -2.25 -17.08 -11.56
CA GLY A 47 -1.16 -17.03 -12.54
C GLY A 47 -1.00 -15.68 -13.25
N MET A 48 -1.56 -14.61 -12.71
CA MET A 48 -1.47 -13.25 -13.24
C MET A 48 -0.27 -12.49 -12.64
N SER A 49 0.28 -11.52 -13.37
CA SER A 49 1.30 -10.63 -12.79
C SER A 49 0.70 -9.77 -11.68
N PHE A 50 1.56 -9.37 -10.74
CA PHE A 50 1.16 -8.57 -9.59
C PHE A 50 0.59 -7.22 -10.02
N GLY A 51 1.24 -6.55 -10.98
CA GLY A 51 0.79 -5.25 -11.50
C GLY A 51 -0.59 -5.32 -12.17
N ASN A 52 -0.84 -6.34 -13.00
CA ASN A 52 -2.13 -6.49 -13.70
C ASN A 52 -3.28 -6.74 -12.72
N TRP A 53 -3.05 -7.63 -11.74
CA TRP A 53 -4.05 -7.93 -10.72
C TRP A 53 -4.32 -6.72 -9.82
N GLN A 54 -3.27 -6.04 -9.36
CA GLN A 54 -3.40 -4.84 -8.54
C GLN A 54 -4.15 -3.73 -9.28
N LEU A 55 -3.88 -3.55 -10.58
CA LEU A 55 -4.62 -2.62 -11.42
C LEU A 55 -6.09 -3.00 -11.52
N LEU A 56 -6.40 -4.28 -11.79
CA LEU A 56 -7.77 -4.78 -11.89
C LEU A 56 -8.55 -4.55 -10.58
N LEU A 57 -7.96 -4.92 -9.44
CA LEU A 57 -8.58 -4.74 -8.13
C LEU A 57 -8.83 -3.26 -7.83
N ASN A 58 -7.86 -2.39 -8.10
CA ASN A 58 -8.05 -0.96 -7.92
C ASN A 58 -9.09 -0.38 -8.90
N CYS A 59 -9.19 -0.86 -10.14
CA CYS A 59 -10.26 -0.46 -11.06
C CYS A 59 -11.66 -0.79 -10.51
N ILE A 60 -11.83 -1.99 -9.93
CA ILE A 60 -13.10 -2.40 -9.31
C ILE A 60 -13.43 -1.48 -8.13
N LEU A 61 -12.46 -1.26 -7.24
CA LEU A 61 -12.62 -0.37 -6.10
C LEU A 61 -12.84 1.09 -6.53
N PHE A 62 -12.21 1.54 -7.61
CA PHE A 62 -12.35 2.89 -8.14
C PHE A 62 -13.80 3.19 -8.52
N ILE A 63 -14.55 2.23 -9.07
CA ILE A 63 -15.98 2.40 -9.37
C ILE A 63 -16.78 2.69 -8.10
N ILE A 64 -16.46 2.01 -6.99
CA ILE A 64 -17.12 2.20 -5.70
C ILE A 64 -16.77 3.59 -5.13
N VAL A 65 -15.48 3.92 -5.09
CA VAL A 65 -14.97 5.21 -4.60
C VAL A 65 -15.55 6.36 -5.43
N TYR A 66 -15.64 6.20 -6.75
CA TYR A 66 -16.21 7.21 -7.65
C TYR A 66 -17.69 7.49 -7.35
N ARG A 67 -18.44 6.50 -6.85
CA ARG A 67 -19.85 6.73 -6.47
C ARG A 67 -19.99 7.31 -5.07
N LYS A 68 -19.10 6.98 -4.14
CA LYS A 68 -19.24 7.29 -2.71
C LYS A 68 -18.43 8.49 -2.22
N ALA A 69 -17.25 8.73 -2.78
CA ALA A 69 -16.33 9.77 -2.35
C ALA A 69 -15.46 10.27 -3.51
N LYS A 70 -16.07 11.08 -4.39
CA LYS A 70 -15.38 11.70 -5.53
C LYS A 70 -14.30 12.70 -5.12
N ASP A 71 -14.41 13.23 -3.91
CA ASP A 71 -13.48 14.14 -3.26
C ASP A 71 -12.12 13.50 -2.95
N LEU A 72 -12.09 12.19 -2.71
CA LEU A 72 -10.85 11.43 -2.49
C LEU A 72 -10.12 11.08 -3.79
N ILE A 73 -10.76 11.29 -4.94
CA ILE A 73 -10.18 10.98 -6.26
C ILE A 73 -9.42 12.18 -6.80
N GLY A 74 -8.16 11.96 -7.14
CA GLY A 74 -7.31 12.94 -7.81
C GLY A 74 -6.32 12.32 -8.79
N PHE A 75 -5.39 13.12 -9.29
CA PHE A 75 -4.33 12.62 -10.17
C PHE A 75 -3.47 11.56 -9.47
N GLY A 76 -3.19 11.72 -8.18
CA GLY A 76 -2.45 10.76 -7.36
C GLY A 76 -3.13 9.40 -7.27
N THR A 77 -4.47 9.35 -7.32
CA THR A 77 -5.24 8.10 -7.35
C THR A 77 -4.92 7.30 -8.61
N ILE A 78 -4.97 7.93 -9.79
CA ILE A 78 -4.73 7.25 -11.07
C ILE A 78 -3.27 6.81 -11.18
N PHE A 79 -2.34 7.71 -10.85
CA PHE A 79 -0.91 7.39 -10.91
C PHE A 79 -0.54 6.26 -9.96
N ASN A 80 -0.98 6.30 -8.71
CA ASN A 80 -0.66 5.23 -7.76
C ASN A 80 -1.33 3.91 -8.16
N MET A 81 -2.62 3.95 -8.53
CA MET A 81 -3.37 2.77 -8.98
C MET A 81 -2.69 2.01 -10.13
N VAL A 82 -2.14 2.75 -11.10
CA VAL A 82 -1.50 2.15 -12.27
C VAL A 82 -0.04 1.84 -11.99
N LEU A 83 0.74 2.82 -11.53
CA LEU A 83 2.20 2.74 -11.56
C LEU A 83 2.79 1.85 -10.46
N ILE A 84 2.21 1.83 -9.26
CA ILE A 84 2.86 1.15 -8.12
C ILE A 84 3.07 -0.33 -8.40
N GLY A 85 2.05 -1.01 -8.94
CA GLY A 85 2.12 -2.44 -9.26
C GLY A 85 3.14 -2.74 -10.37
N TYR A 86 3.17 -1.91 -11.41
CA TYR A 86 4.15 -2.06 -12.49
C TYR A 86 5.58 -1.70 -12.05
N TYR A 87 5.77 -0.74 -11.15
CA TYR A 87 7.08 -0.48 -10.56
C TYR A 87 7.57 -1.67 -9.76
N VAL A 88 6.70 -2.29 -8.95
CA VAL A 88 7.06 -3.51 -8.21
C VAL A 88 7.48 -4.62 -9.18
N ASP A 89 6.69 -4.91 -10.21
CA ASP A 89 7.02 -5.92 -11.22
C ASP A 89 8.35 -5.60 -11.95
N PHE A 90 8.54 -4.34 -12.35
CA PHE A 90 9.76 -3.87 -13.01
C PHE A 90 10.99 -4.05 -12.13
N PHE A 91 10.95 -3.58 -10.88
CA PHE A 91 12.09 -3.70 -9.98
C PHE A 91 12.35 -5.16 -9.61
N MET A 92 11.32 -5.97 -9.38
CA MET A 92 11.50 -7.41 -9.19
C MET A 92 12.22 -8.06 -10.38
N TYR A 93 11.87 -7.70 -11.60
CA TYR A 93 12.55 -8.18 -12.80
C TYR A 93 14.03 -7.76 -12.83
N VAL A 94 14.31 -6.49 -12.51
CA VAL A 94 15.67 -5.94 -12.45
C VAL A 94 16.50 -6.66 -11.38
N TRP A 95 15.97 -6.82 -10.15
CA TRP A 95 16.66 -7.49 -9.06
C TRP A 95 16.96 -8.96 -9.36
N ASN A 96 16.03 -9.67 -10.01
CA ASN A 96 16.26 -11.05 -10.42
C ASN A 96 17.38 -11.20 -11.46
N LYS A 97 17.68 -10.14 -12.23
CA LYS A 97 18.78 -10.12 -13.20
C LYS A 97 20.11 -9.67 -12.61
N ILE A 98 20.10 -8.69 -11.72
CA ILE A 98 21.31 -8.05 -11.20
C ILE A 98 21.83 -8.77 -9.96
N ILE A 99 20.93 -9.20 -9.07
CA ILE A 99 21.30 -9.69 -7.74
C ILE A 99 21.22 -11.22 -7.76
N PRO A 100 22.34 -11.94 -7.51
CA PRO A 100 22.32 -13.39 -7.40
C PRO A 100 21.33 -13.83 -6.32
N LYS A 101 20.58 -14.91 -6.57
CA LYS A 101 19.62 -15.46 -5.60
C LYS A 101 20.22 -15.70 -4.22
N ALA A 102 21.51 -16.05 -4.17
CA ALA A 102 22.26 -16.24 -2.93
C ALA A 102 22.34 -14.99 -2.03
N ALA A 103 22.33 -13.78 -2.59
CA ALA A 103 22.34 -12.55 -1.80
C ALA A 103 21.06 -12.36 -0.97
N TRP A 104 19.94 -12.94 -1.42
CA TRP A 104 18.67 -12.95 -0.70
C TRP A 104 18.56 -14.06 0.36
N THR A 105 19.52 -14.99 0.40
CA THR A 105 19.48 -16.15 1.30
C THR A 105 20.22 -15.97 2.62
N ASN A 106 21.13 -15.00 2.74
CA ASN A 106 21.82 -14.76 4.01
C ASN A 106 20.84 -14.13 5.04
N PRO A 107 20.56 -14.81 6.17
CA PRO A 107 19.47 -14.43 7.06
C PRO A 107 19.69 -13.07 7.73
N VAL A 108 20.93 -12.70 8.10
CA VAL A 108 21.20 -11.46 8.84
C VAL A 108 21.08 -10.25 7.92
N SER A 109 21.71 -10.26 6.75
CA SER A 109 21.57 -9.18 5.77
C SER A 109 20.13 -9.03 5.28
N ARG A 110 19.40 -10.15 5.12
CA ARG A 110 18.00 -10.13 4.67
C ARG A 110 17.09 -9.37 5.63
N TRP A 111 17.25 -9.55 6.93
CA TRP A 111 16.49 -8.82 7.95
C TRP A 111 16.85 -7.34 8.00
N ILE A 112 18.13 -6.98 7.88
CA ILE A 112 18.57 -5.58 7.87
C ILE A 112 17.99 -4.86 6.66
N ILE A 113 18.15 -5.44 5.45
CA ILE A 113 17.60 -4.88 4.21
C ILE A 113 16.07 -4.75 4.32
N TYR A 114 15.41 -5.77 4.86
CA TYR A 114 13.96 -5.76 5.06
C TYR A 114 13.50 -4.63 5.98
N ILE A 115 14.14 -4.45 7.15
CA ILE A 115 13.74 -3.41 8.12
C ILE A 115 13.95 -2.01 7.52
N VAL A 116 15.07 -1.78 6.84
CA VAL A 116 15.34 -0.51 6.17
C VAL A 116 14.31 -0.24 5.08
N ALA A 117 14.06 -1.22 4.21
CA ALA A 117 13.07 -1.09 3.14
C ALA A 117 11.66 -0.87 3.70
N LEU A 118 11.29 -1.57 4.77
CA LEU A 118 10.02 -1.41 5.47
C LEU A 118 9.85 0.01 6.00
N PHE A 119 10.85 0.55 6.69
CA PHE A 119 10.78 1.90 7.23
C PHE A 119 10.62 2.94 6.11
N CYS A 120 11.44 2.84 5.06
CA CYS A 120 11.37 3.76 3.92
C CYS A 120 10.04 3.64 3.17
N PHE A 121 9.48 2.43 3.04
CA PHE A 121 8.17 2.21 2.45
C PHE A 121 7.07 2.89 3.26
N ILE A 122 7.02 2.68 4.58
CA ILE A 122 5.99 3.26 5.44
C ILE A 122 6.04 4.79 5.38
N VAL A 123 7.22 5.39 5.44
CA VAL A 123 7.38 6.85 5.31
C VAL A 123 6.90 7.34 3.94
N SER A 124 7.27 6.64 2.86
CA SER A 124 6.84 7.00 1.50
C SER A 124 5.33 6.86 1.30
N ALA A 125 4.72 5.80 1.85
CA ALA A 125 3.27 5.59 1.86
C ALA A 125 2.55 6.67 2.65
N ALA A 126 3.11 7.08 3.79
CA ALA A 126 2.54 8.14 4.60
C ALA A 126 2.62 9.51 3.90
N VAL A 127 3.75 9.85 3.25
CA VAL A 127 3.88 11.07 2.43
C VAL A 127 2.87 11.06 1.28
N TYR A 128 2.71 9.91 0.61
CA TYR A 128 1.74 9.73 -0.45
C TYR A 128 0.30 10.00 0.01
N ILE A 129 -0.14 9.34 1.09
CA ILE A 129 -1.50 9.48 1.62
C ILE A 129 -1.78 10.91 2.08
N ASN A 130 -0.80 11.57 2.69
CA ASN A 130 -0.93 12.96 3.17
C ASN A 130 -0.66 14.02 2.09
N SER A 131 -0.44 13.66 0.83
CA SER A 131 -0.11 14.62 -0.22
C SER A 131 -1.31 15.46 -0.73
N ASP A 132 -2.55 15.12 -0.35
CA ASP A 132 -3.82 15.70 -0.84
C ASP A 132 -4.03 15.65 -2.36
N THR A 133 -3.26 14.82 -3.08
CA THR A 133 -3.37 14.70 -4.55
C THR A 133 -4.35 13.61 -5.01
N GLY A 134 -5.00 12.95 -4.06
CA GLY A 134 -5.88 11.80 -4.27
C GLY A 134 -5.29 10.51 -3.71
N VAL A 135 -6.16 9.70 -3.11
CA VAL A 135 -5.79 8.44 -2.44
C VAL A 135 -6.17 7.26 -3.35
N ALA A 136 -5.38 6.19 -3.33
CA ALA A 136 -5.63 5.01 -4.17
C ALA A 136 -6.94 4.34 -3.75
N PRO A 137 -7.67 3.68 -4.67
CA PRO A 137 -8.98 3.14 -4.36
C PRO A 137 -8.98 2.18 -3.18
N TYR A 138 -7.95 1.32 -3.08
CA TYR A 138 -7.77 0.44 -1.91
C TYR A 138 -7.62 1.22 -0.59
N ASP A 139 -6.83 2.29 -0.58
CA ASP A 139 -6.59 3.11 0.61
C ASP A 139 -7.75 4.05 0.94
N ALA A 140 -8.58 4.40 -0.05
CA ALA A 140 -9.75 5.25 0.12
C ALA A 140 -10.92 4.49 0.79
N MET A 141 -11.05 3.18 0.57
CA MET A 141 -12.11 2.36 1.17
C MET A 141 -12.21 2.48 2.71
N PRO A 142 -11.13 2.29 3.49
CA PRO A 142 -11.21 2.45 4.95
C PRO A 142 -11.57 3.88 5.37
N ILE A 143 -11.18 4.90 4.61
CA ILE A 143 -11.55 6.30 4.87
C ILE A 143 -13.06 6.50 4.66
N ILE A 144 -13.61 5.98 3.57
CA ILE A 144 -15.05 6.07 3.25
C ILE A 144 -15.89 5.37 4.31
N ILE A 145 -15.47 4.17 4.74
CA ILE A 145 -16.17 3.41 5.77
C ILE A 145 -16.08 4.14 7.12
N ALA A 146 -14.91 4.67 7.48
CA ALA A 146 -14.73 5.41 8.72
C ALA A 146 -15.60 6.67 8.76
N ASN A 147 -15.64 7.45 7.68
CA ASN A 147 -16.46 8.66 7.59
C ASN A 147 -17.96 8.33 7.71
N ALA A 148 -18.42 7.24 7.08
CA ALA A 148 -19.81 6.80 7.17
C ALA A 148 -20.21 6.31 8.58
N ILE A 149 -19.27 5.76 9.34
CA ILE A 149 -19.48 5.39 10.76
C ILE A 149 -19.47 6.64 11.63
N GLU A 150 -18.54 7.56 11.41
CA GLU A 150 -18.42 8.81 12.15
C GLU A 150 -19.69 9.67 12.00
N GLU A 151 -20.27 9.74 10.80
CA GLU A 151 -21.55 10.43 10.56
C GLU A 151 -22.72 9.83 11.38
N LYS A 152 -22.67 8.53 11.68
CA LYS A 152 -23.73 7.84 12.44
C LYS A 152 -23.49 7.80 13.94
N THR A 153 -22.23 7.72 14.37
CA THR A 153 -21.85 7.45 15.77
C THR A 153 -21.26 8.68 16.46
N GLY A 154 -20.87 9.73 15.72
CA GLY A 154 -20.26 10.95 16.24
C GLY A 154 -18.81 10.79 16.73
N ASN A 155 -18.24 9.59 16.61
CA ASN A 155 -16.89 9.26 17.07
C ASN A 155 -16.01 8.81 15.89
N SER A 156 -14.79 9.36 15.81
CA SER A 156 -13.85 9.03 14.74
C SER A 156 -13.14 7.70 15.00
N HIS A 157 -13.47 6.67 14.22
CA HIS A 157 -12.91 5.33 14.32
C HIS A 157 -11.93 4.99 13.16
N LYS A 158 -11.27 6.01 12.58
CA LYS A 158 -10.42 5.88 11.38
C LYS A 158 -9.36 4.77 11.50
N VAL A 159 -8.67 4.69 12.65
CA VAL A 159 -7.63 3.67 12.90
C VAL A 159 -8.23 2.26 12.99
N GLY A 160 -9.31 2.08 13.75
CA GLY A 160 -9.95 0.77 13.92
C GLY A 160 -10.52 0.21 12.61
N VAL A 161 -11.16 1.06 11.81
CA VAL A 161 -11.68 0.68 10.49
C VAL A 161 -10.54 0.27 9.54
N ARG A 162 -9.42 1.00 9.55
CA ARG A 162 -8.23 0.65 8.76
C ARG A 162 -7.68 -0.72 9.17
N MET A 163 -7.55 -0.97 10.47
CA MET A 163 -7.09 -2.28 10.99
C MET A 163 -8.03 -3.41 10.58
N CYS A 164 -9.36 -3.21 10.65
CA CYS A 164 -10.33 -4.21 10.19
C CYS A 164 -10.24 -4.45 8.67
N TRP A 165 -10.09 -3.39 7.88
CA TRP A 165 -9.92 -3.50 6.43
C TRP A 165 -8.66 -4.29 6.06
N ASP A 166 -7.55 -3.98 6.71
CA ASP A 166 -6.28 -4.66 6.52
C ASP A 166 -6.33 -6.12 7.02
N ALA A 167 -7.05 -6.39 8.12
CA ALA A 167 -7.30 -7.76 8.59
C ALA A 167 -8.12 -8.57 7.57
N CYS A 168 -9.15 -7.99 6.95
CA CYS A 168 -9.89 -8.63 5.86
C CYS A 168 -8.98 -8.97 4.67
N ALA A 169 -8.05 -8.08 4.30
CA ALA A 169 -7.09 -8.36 3.24
C ALA A 169 -6.16 -9.54 3.60
N ILE A 170 -5.69 -9.61 4.84
CA ILE A 170 -4.90 -10.75 5.34
C ILE A 170 -5.72 -12.04 5.29
N LEU A 171 -6.97 -12.01 5.74
CA LEU A 171 -7.87 -13.17 5.69
C LEU A 171 -8.07 -13.66 4.26
N MET A 172 -8.28 -12.76 3.31
CA MET A 172 -8.33 -13.10 1.88
C MET A 172 -7.03 -13.75 1.41
N GLY A 173 -5.87 -13.23 1.83
CA GLY A 173 -4.59 -13.86 1.51
C GLY A 173 -4.44 -15.29 2.08
N ILE A 174 -4.96 -15.54 3.29
CA ILE A 174 -4.99 -16.87 3.92
C ILE A 174 -5.90 -17.82 3.16
N LEU A 175 -7.10 -17.39 2.78
CA LEU A 175 -8.05 -18.19 2.01
C LEU A 175 -7.48 -18.64 0.66
N PHE A 176 -6.64 -17.80 0.04
CA PHE A 176 -5.93 -18.14 -1.19
C PHE A 176 -4.67 -18.97 -0.95
N GLY A 177 -4.40 -19.42 0.27
CA GLY A 177 -3.39 -20.44 0.60
C GLY A 177 -2.02 -19.89 1.01
N SER A 178 -1.91 -18.60 1.34
CA SER A 178 -0.67 -18.03 1.87
C SER A 178 -0.70 -17.90 3.39
N ILE A 179 0.44 -18.11 4.03
CA ILE A 179 0.55 -17.99 5.49
C ILE A 179 1.17 -16.64 5.82
N PRO A 180 0.50 -15.77 6.61
CA PRO A 180 1.08 -14.50 7.01
C PRO A 180 2.26 -14.77 7.95
N VAL A 181 3.42 -14.25 7.57
CA VAL A 181 4.61 -14.24 8.40
C VAL A 181 4.63 -12.99 9.29
N ILE A 182 5.49 -12.98 10.32
CA ILE A 182 5.55 -11.93 11.34
C ILE A 182 5.62 -10.52 10.74
N GLY A 183 6.31 -10.34 9.61
CA GLY A 183 6.42 -9.04 8.95
C GLY A 183 5.10 -8.46 8.45
N VAL A 184 4.13 -9.30 8.07
CA VAL A 184 2.77 -8.85 7.66
C VAL A 184 2.03 -8.25 8.86
N ILE A 185 2.12 -8.93 10.00
CA ILE A 185 1.48 -8.50 11.25
C ILE A 185 2.11 -7.18 11.72
N LEU A 186 3.45 -7.11 11.75
CA LEU A 186 4.17 -5.88 12.11
C LEU A 186 3.80 -4.71 11.20
N MET A 187 3.83 -4.91 9.87
CA MET A 187 3.40 -3.89 8.90
C MET A 187 2.00 -3.36 9.19
N THR A 188 1.04 -4.25 9.43
CA THR A 188 -0.36 -3.87 9.68
C THR A 188 -0.51 -2.99 10.90
N ILE A 189 0.22 -3.30 11.98
CA ILE A 189 0.17 -2.55 13.24
C ILE A 189 0.87 -1.20 13.12
N PHE A 190 2.03 -1.14 12.44
CA PHE A 190 2.84 0.09 12.35
C PHE A 190 2.38 1.06 11.25
N LEU A 191 1.77 0.57 10.17
CA LEU A 191 1.37 1.40 9.03
C LEU A 191 0.39 2.50 9.46
N GLY A 192 -0.66 2.17 10.22
CA GLY A 192 -1.66 3.12 10.69
C GLY A 192 -1.09 4.28 11.54
N PRO A 193 -0.40 3.99 12.67
CA PRO A 193 0.21 5.01 13.51
C PRO A 193 1.20 5.93 12.79
N VAL A 194 2.04 5.38 11.89
CA VAL A 194 3.04 6.18 11.17
C VAL A 194 2.38 7.10 10.14
N ILE A 195 1.33 6.65 9.45
CA ILE A 195 0.52 7.52 8.56
C ILE A 195 -0.02 8.72 9.35
N GLY A 196 -0.56 8.48 10.54
CA GLY A 196 -1.07 9.55 11.42
C GLY A 196 0.02 10.50 11.91
N MET A 197 1.19 9.97 12.29
CA MET A 197 2.32 10.79 12.75
C MET A 197 2.86 11.69 11.62
N VAL A 198 3.03 11.16 10.41
CA VAL A 198 3.49 11.94 9.26
C VAL A 198 2.44 12.96 8.83
N GLY A 199 1.15 12.64 8.93
CA GLY A 199 0.07 13.60 8.68
C GLY A 199 0.16 14.85 9.56
N LYS A 200 0.44 14.66 10.87
CA LYS A 200 0.70 15.78 11.80
C LYS A 200 1.90 16.63 11.38
N ILE A 201 3.01 15.99 10.96
CA ILE A 201 4.21 16.70 10.50
C ILE A 201 3.92 17.52 9.23
N MET A 202 3.08 17.01 8.34
CA MET A 202 2.71 17.67 7.10
C MET A 202 1.63 18.76 7.26
N GLY A 203 1.14 19.00 8.48
CA GLY A 203 0.08 19.98 8.76
C GLY A 203 -1.31 19.57 8.24
N ASN A 204 -1.48 18.30 7.87
CA ASN A 204 -2.75 17.73 7.46
C ASN A 204 -3.38 17.03 8.66
N GLU A 205 -3.94 17.84 9.58
CA GLU A 205 -4.84 17.32 10.60
C GLU A 205 -6.18 17.01 9.92
N GLY A 206 -6.54 15.72 9.93
CA GLY A 206 -7.68 15.18 9.19
C GLY A 206 -9.02 15.29 9.90
#